data_AF-A0A7C3JW28-F1
#
_entry.id   AF-A0A7C3JW28-F1
#
_cell.length_a   1.000
_cell.length_b   1.000
_cell.length_c   1.000
_cell.angle_alpha   90.00
_cell.angle_beta   90.00
_cell.angle_gamma   90.00
#
_symmetry.space_group_name_H-M   'P 1'
#
loop_
_entity.id
_entity.type
_entity.pdbx_description
1 polymer ?
#
loop_
_entity_poly.entity_id
_entity_poly.type
_entity_poly.pdbx_seq_one_letter_code
_entity_poly.pdbx_strand_id
1 'polypeptide(L)'
;METSRLQGRGRWRTLYPERMAEKDSRDLLLFDLGGVLVEYTGLSDIRSLLSRPLTDEELRQLVAATSECWASFECGALTPEAFAEGFAAVWPLALGREAFLAEFETWTRRLLPGAEALLARLRRRYRLAALSNSNALHWRRTCQVLGVDSLFERAFASHELGVRKPAREAYELVLRELSAPAGRTTFFDDVEENVEAARAVGMRAYRVRGVDELQRCLRELGMLDASGA
;
A
#
# COMPACT_ATOMS: atom_id res chain seq x y z
N MET A 1 26.47 14.65 -9.98
CA MET A 1 25.76 13.45 -9.47
C MET A 1 24.29 13.81 -9.35
N GLU A 2 23.65 14.04 -10.50
CA GLU A 2 22.80 13.07 -11.21
C GLU A 2 21.43 12.91 -10.54
N THR A 3 20.55 13.83 -10.97
CA THR A 3 19.11 13.81 -10.84
C THR A 3 18.55 12.58 -11.55
N SER A 4 18.28 11.51 -10.77
CA SER A 4 17.53 10.37 -11.27
C SER A 4 16.12 10.83 -11.63
N ARG A 5 15.82 10.71 -12.92
CA ARG A 5 14.64 11.23 -13.58
C ARG A 5 13.41 10.43 -13.15
N LEU A 6 12.36 11.15 -12.76
CA LEU A 6 10.97 10.71 -12.71
C LEU A 6 10.55 10.08 -14.06
N GLN A 7 10.81 8.80 -14.25
CA GLN A 7 10.30 7.98 -15.35
C GLN A 7 8.86 7.57 -15.05
N GLY A 8 7.93 8.52 -15.13
CA GLY A 8 6.49 8.24 -15.04
C GLY A 8 5.64 9.02 -16.05
N ARG A 9 6.22 10.03 -16.71
CA ARG A 9 5.46 11.08 -17.42
C ARG A 9 4.65 10.65 -18.65
N GLY A 10 4.75 9.39 -19.09
CA GLY A 10 4.13 8.91 -20.34
C GLY A 10 2.92 7.98 -20.22
N ARG A 11 2.67 7.33 -19.07
CA ARG A 11 1.76 6.17 -19.02
C ARG A 11 0.27 6.52 -18.80
N TRP A 12 -0.02 7.70 -18.28
CA TRP A 12 -1.40 8.15 -17.99
C TRP A 12 -2.27 8.40 -19.23
N ARG A 13 -1.67 8.68 -20.41
CA ARG A 13 -2.43 8.92 -21.64
C ARG A 13 -3.24 7.70 -22.08
N THR A 14 -2.80 6.50 -21.73
CA THR A 14 -3.45 5.24 -22.13
C THR A 14 -4.64 4.89 -21.22
N LEU A 15 -4.58 5.26 -19.93
CA LEU A 15 -5.66 4.98 -18.96
C LEU A 15 -6.84 5.95 -19.09
N TYR A 16 -6.61 7.16 -19.61
CA TYR A 16 -7.61 8.21 -19.77
C TYR A 16 -7.52 8.88 -21.16
N PRO A 17 -8.07 8.27 -22.23
CA PRO A 17 -8.03 8.86 -23.56
C PRO A 17 -8.81 10.19 -23.65
N GLU A 18 -8.26 11.06 -24.49
CA GLU A 18 -8.42 12.51 -24.69
C GLU A 18 -9.75 13.21 -24.32
N ARG A 19 -9.72 13.89 -23.16
CA ARG A 19 -10.21 15.27 -22.92
C ARG A 19 -9.34 15.91 -21.84
N MET A 20 -8.14 16.33 -22.22
CA MET A 20 -7.11 16.85 -21.29
C MET A 20 -7.24 18.36 -21.00
N ALA A 21 -8.42 18.95 -21.19
CA ALA A 21 -8.68 20.37 -20.88
C ALA A 21 -9.56 20.60 -19.63
N GLU A 22 -10.18 19.56 -19.05
CA GLU A 22 -11.06 19.66 -17.86
C GLU A 22 -10.47 18.97 -16.60
N LYS A 23 -9.15 18.76 -16.58
CA LYS A 23 -8.47 17.67 -15.84
C LYS A 23 -8.45 17.77 -14.29
N ASP A 24 -9.12 18.75 -13.67
CA ASP A 24 -9.08 18.97 -12.21
C ASP A 24 -10.45 18.81 -11.52
N SER A 25 -11.45 18.26 -12.22
CA SER A 25 -12.85 18.24 -11.75
C SER A 25 -13.31 16.92 -11.10
N ARG A 26 -12.53 15.84 -11.13
CA ARG A 26 -12.93 14.53 -10.57
C ARG A 26 -12.28 14.26 -9.22
N ASP A 27 -13.10 13.81 -8.27
CA ASP A 27 -12.64 13.39 -6.94
C ASP A 27 -11.62 12.25 -7.03
N LEU A 28 -10.67 12.25 -6.11
CA LEU A 28 -9.63 11.23 -5.99
C LEU A 28 -10.05 10.18 -4.96
N LEU A 29 -9.96 8.90 -5.34
CA LEU A 29 -10.00 7.79 -4.40
C LEU A 29 -8.57 7.26 -4.23
N LEU A 30 -8.08 7.31 -3.00
CA LEU A 30 -6.78 6.83 -2.58
C LEU A 30 -6.98 5.52 -1.80
N PHE A 31 -6.25 4.48 -2.15
CA PHE A 31 -6.38 3.17 -1.52
C PHE A 31 -5.08 2.75 -0.86
N ASP A 32 -5.16 2.18 0.33
CA ASP A 32 -4.15 1.22 0.75
C ASP A 32 -4.20 -0.05 -0.12
N LEU A 33 -3.11 -0.81 -0.11
CA LEU A 33 -3.03 -2.08 -0.82
C LEU A 33 -3.18 -3.28 0.11
N GLY A 34 -2.30 -3.44 1.11
CA GLY A 34 -2.22 -4.64 1.92
C GLY A 34 -3.38 -4.74 2.90
N GLY A 35 -4.25 -5.74 2.75
CA GLY A 35 -5.45 -5.87 3.58
C GLY A 35 -6.68 -5.14 3.04
N VAL A 36 -6.53 -4.30 2.00
CA VAL A 36 -7.66 -3.64 1.31
C VAL A 36 -7.88 -4.20 -0.10
N LEU A 37 -6.83 -4.27 -0.93
CA LEU A 37 -6.89 -4.71 -2.33
C LEU A 37 -5.97 -5.91 -2.61
N VAL A 38 -4.94 -6.10 -1.80
CA VAL A 38 -3.93 -7.16 -1.93
C VAL A 38 -3.95 -8.00 -0.64
N GLU A 39 -3.94 -9.31 -0.81
CA GLU A 39 -3.78 -10.24 0.31
C GLU A 39 -2.35 -10.12 0.85
N TYR A 40 -2.24 -9.63 2.08
CA TYR A 40 -1.00 -9.52 2.84
C TYR A 40 -1.09 -10.38 4.10
N THR A 41 -0.08 -11.22 4.31
CA THR A 41 -0.10 -12.23 5.38
C THR A 41 0.54 -11.73 6.66
N GLY A 42 1.54 -10.85 6.53
CA GLY A 42 2.28 -10.32 7.67
C GLY A 42 2.80 -11.44 8.58
N LEU A 43 2.60 -11.26 9.88
CA LEU A 43 3.08 -12.19 10.90
C LEU A 43 2.35 -13.55 10.92
N SER A 44 1.35 -13.81 10.07
CA SER A 44 0.81 -15.17 9.97
C SER A 44 1.84 -16.14 9.43
N ASP A 45 2.62 -15.71 8.44
CA ASP A 45 3.56 -16.57 7.72
C ASP A 45 4.92 -16.62 8.43
N ILE A 46 5.25 -15.64 9.29
CA ILE A 46 6.49 -15.68 10.07
C ILE A 46 6.58 -16.93 10.93
N ARG A 47 5.44 -17.43 11.45
CA ARG A 47 5.40 -18.57 12.36
C ARG A 47 5.97 -19.86 11.75
N SER A 48 5.75 -20.08 10.45
CA SER A 48 6.33 -21.24 9.75
C SER A 48 7.83 -21.12 9.49
N LEU A 49 8.42 -19.93 9.70
CA LEU A 49 9.83 -19.67 9.44
C LEU A 49 10.70 -19.74 10.70
N LEU A 50 10.09 -20.01 11.86
CA LEU A 50 10.78 -20.03 13.14
C LEU A 50 11.38 -21.41 13.41
N SER A 51 12.55 -21.44 14.04
CA SER A 51 13.22 -22.66 14.50
C SER A 51 12.55 -23.30 15.71
N ARG A 52 11.66 -22.56 16.38
CA ARG A 52 10.83 -23.03 17.49
C ARG A 52 9.50 -22.27 17.53
N PRO A 53 8.44 -22.86 18.12
CA PRO A 53 7.23 -22.11 18.42
C PRO A 53 7.51 -20.98 19.42
N LEU A 54 6.76 -19.89 19.29
CA LEU A 54 6.77 -18.73 20.19
C LEU A 54 5.39 -18.58 20.85
N THR A 55 5.40 -18.13 22.10
CA THR A 55 4.19 -17.62 22.76
C THR A 55 3.78 -16.28 22.15
N ASP A 56 2.52 -15.87 22.35
CA ASP A 56 2.05 -14.57 21.87
C ASP A 56 2.79 -13.40 22.54
N GLU A 57 3.27 -13.57 23.77
CA GLU A 57 4.06 -12.55 24.46
C GLU A 57 5.46 -12.40 23.85
N GLU A 58 6.16 -13.50 23.59
CA GLU A 58 7.44 -13.46 22.86
C GLU A 58 7.26 -12.84 21.47
N LEU A 59 6.19 -13.20 20.76
CA LEU A 59 5.89 -12.63 19.45
C LEU A 59 5.72 -11.09 19.54
N ARG A 60 4.95 -10.60 20.52
CA ARG A 60 4.79 -9.15 20.76
C ARG A 60 6.13 -8.47 21.04
N GLN A 61 6.97 -9.08 21.87
CA GLN A 61 8.29 -8.54 22.21
C GLN A 61 9.22 -8.46 21.00
N LEU A 62 9.26 -9.49 20.15
CA LEU A 62 10.06 -9.50 18.93
C LEU A 62 9.57 -8.47 17.90
N VAL A 63 8.25 -8.34 17.74
CA VAL A 63 7.66 -7.30 16.88
C VAL A 63 8.05 -5.91 17.36
N ALA A 64 7.95 -5.65 18.66
CA ALA A 64 8.38 -4.38 19.23
C ALA A 64 9.89 -4.13 19.01
N ALA A 65 10.73 -5.14 19.28
CA ALA A 65 12.18 -5.06 19.14
C ALA A 65 12.65 -4.86 17.67
N THR A 66 11.85 -5.28 16.69
CA THR A 66 12.16 -5.11 15.26
C THR A 66 11.38 -4.01 14.57
N SER A 67 10.57 -3.25 15.31
CA SER A 67 9.71 -2.20 14.76
C SER A 67 10.48 -1.12 14.00
N GLU A 68 11.65 -0.70 14.50
CA GLU A 68 12.52 0.27 13.83
C GLU A 68 13.16 -0.32 12.57
N CYS A 69 13.70 -1.54 12.63
CA CYS A 69 14.25 -2.23 11.47
C CYS A 69 13.21 -2.34 10.34
N TRP A 70 11.97 -2.68 10.71
CA TRP A 70 10.85 -2.75 9.77
C TRP A 70 10.52 -1.38 9.16
N ALA A 71 10.38 -0.35 10.01
CA ALA A 71 10.08 1.01 9.55
C ALA A 71 11.19 1.57 8.65
N SER A 72 12.46 1.34 8.98
CA SER A 72 13.59 1.74 8.15
C SER A 72 13.57 1.07 6.78
N PHE A 73 13.21 -0.22 6.70
CA PHE A 73 13.09 -0.90 5.42
C PHE A 73 11.91 -0.38 4.60
N GLU A 74 10.76 -0.16 5.23
CA GLU A 74 9.59 0.44 4.59
C GLU A 74 9.80 1.91 4.18
N CYS A 75 10.74 2.63 4.78
CA CYS A 75 11.13 3.97 4.35
C CYS A 75 12.33 3.96 3.38
N GLY A 76 12.79 2.78 2.92
CA GLY A 76 13.88 2.67 1.96
C GLY A 76 15.27 3.00 2.53
N ALA A 77 15.40 3.07 3.85
CA ALA A 77 16.67 3.34 4.53
C ALA A 77 17.54 2.07 4.67
N LEU A 78 16.97 0.88 4.49
CA LEU A 78 17.70 -0.40 4.50
C LEU A 78 17.61 -1.10 3.15
N THR A 79 18.68 -1.80 2.78
CA THR A 79 18.63 -2.78 1.70
C THR A 79 17.94 -4.06 2.18
N PRO A 80 17.45 -4.92 1.27
CA PRO A 80 16.90 -6.23 1.64
C PRO A 80 17.86 -7.08 2.49
N GLU A 81 19.16 -7.02 2.21
CA GLU A 81 20.19 -7.76 2.94
C GLU A 81 20.36 -7.23 4.36
N ALA A 82 20.46 -5.90 4.53
CA ALA A 82 20.56 -5.26 5.83
C ALA A 82 19.30 -5.49 6.68
N PHE A 83 18.12 -5.46 6.05
CA PHE A 83 16.86 -5.83 6.71
C PHE A 83 16.90 -7.29 7.20
N ALA A 84 17.29 -8.23 6.34
CA ALA A 84 17.37 -9.64 6.74
C ALA A 84 18.37 -9.89 7.87
N GLU A 85 19.52 -9.22 7.85
CA GLU A 85 20.53 -9.32 8.91
C GLU A 85 19.99 -8.79 10.24
N GLY A 86 19.41 -7.59 10.25
CA GLY A 86 18.81 -7.01 11.45
C GLY A 86 17.63 -7.83 11.98
N PHE A 87 16.81 -8.38 11.09
CA PHE A 87 15.68 -9.22 11.45
C PHE A 87 16.14 -10.57 12.04
N ALA A 88 17.10 -11.25 11.39
CA ALA A 88 17.64 -12.52 11.86
C ALA A 88 18.44 -12.42 13.17
N ALA A 89 18.98 -11.23 13.49
CA ALA A 89 19.65 -10.98 14.76
C ALA A 89 18.70 -11.03 15.97
N VAL A 90 17.40 -10.82 15.75
CA VAL A 90 16.38 -10.74 16.80
C VAL A 90 15.44 -11.95 16.75
N TRP A 91 15.05 -12.40 15.56
CA TRP A 91 14.09 -13.47 15.37
C TRP A 91 14.76 -14.85 15.30
N PRO A 92 14.19 -15.89 15.95
CA PRO A 92 14.73 -17.25 15.89
C PRO A 92 14.34 -17.93 14.57
N LEU A 93 14.90 -17.47 13.45
CA LEU A 93 14.62 -18.00 12.12
C LEU A 93 15.26 -19.39 11.91
N ALA A 94 14.54 -20.27 11.22
CA ALA A 94 15.04 -21.56 10.72
C ALA A 94 15.70 -21.45 9.34
N LEU A 95 15.58 -20.29 8.69
CA LEU A 95 16.04 -20.04 7.33
C LEU A 95 17.33 -19.21 7.33
N GLY A 96 18.20 -19.51 6.37
CA GLY A 96 19.28 -18.60 6.00
C GLY A 96 18.75 -17.34 5.31
N ARG A 97 19.55 -16.27 5.29
CA ARG A 97 19.22 -14.94 4.74
C ARG A 97 18.49 -14.99 3.39
N GLU A 98 19.02 -15.74 2.42
CA GLU A 98 18.46 -15.81 1.07
C GLU A 98 17.09 -16.48 1.04
N ALA A 99 16.93 -17.60 1.76
CA ALA A 99 15.66 -18.30 1.86
C ALA A 99 14.61 -17.46 2.60
N PHE A 100 15.02 -16.72 3.65
CA PHE A 100 14.13 -15.78 4.33
C PHE A 100 13.65 -14.67 3.39
N LEU A 101 14.54 -14.05 2.61
CA LEU A 101 14.16 -12.97 1.69
C LEU A 101 13.23 -13.46 0.57
N ALA A 102 13.49 -14.66 0.04
CA ALA A 102 12.63 -15.28 -0.96
C ALA A 102 11.23 -15.55 -0.42
N GLU A 103 11.13 -16.08 0.80
CA GLU A 103 9.84 -16.32 1.46
C GLU A 103 9.13 -15.02 1.82
N PHE A 104 9.86 -14.06 2.39
CA PHE A 104 9.34 -12.74 2.77
C PHE A 104 8.73 -12.03 1.57
N GLU A 105 9.35 -12.08 0.39
CA GLU A 105 8.79 -11.51 -0.84
C GLU A 105 7.38 -12.03 -1.15
N THR A 106 7.05 -13.27 -0.78
CA THR A 106 5.75 -13.90 -1.09
C THR A 106 4.60 -13.46 -0.19
N TRP A 107 4.87 -12.69 0.87
CA TRP A 107 3.83 -12.24 1.81
C TRP A 107 2.77 -11.35 1.16
N THR A 108 3.09 -10.73 0.02
CA THR A 108 2.08 -10.14 -0.88
C THR A 108 1.62 -11.19 -1.90
N ARG A 109 0.50 -11.85 -1.63
CA ARG A 109 0.13 -13.08 -2.36
C ARG A 109 -0.55 -12.83 -3.69
N ARG A 110 -1.65 -12.08 -3.67
CA ARG A 110 -2.53 -11.85 -4.83
C ARG A 110 -3.41 -10.62 -4.62
N LEU A 111 -3.98 -10.10 -5.72
CA LEU A 111 -5.15 -9.23 -5.63
C LEU A 111 -6.31 -9.98 -4.97
N LEU A 112 -7.02 -9.30 -4.09
CA LEU A 112 -8.21 -9.83 -3.47
C LEU A 112 -9.31 -10.02 -4.53
N PRO A 113 -10.13 -11.08 -4.43
CA PRO A 113 -11.23 -11.32 -5.37
C PRO A 113 -12.12 -10.09 -5.53
N GLY A 114 -12.41 -9.71 -6.77
CA GLY A 114 -13.26 -8.55 -7.09
C GLY A 114 -12.56 -7.20 -7.10
N ALA A 115 -11.32 -7.08 -6.60
CA ALA A 115 -10.58 -5.81 -6.55
C ALA A 115 -10.43 -5.16 -7.94
N GLU A 116 -9.97 -5.93 -8.93
CA GLU A 116 -9.77 -5.42 -10.30
C GLU A 116 -11.09 -4.95 -10.94
N ALA A 117 -12.15 -5.76 -10.82
CA ALA A 117 -13.47 -5.41 -11.34
C ALA A 117 -14.04 -4.15 -10.67
N LEU A 118 -13.84 -4.00 -9.36
CA LEU A 118 -14.24 -2.80 -8.61
C LEU A 118 -13.49 -1.56 -9.10
N LEU A 119 -12.16 -1.62 -9.17
CA LEU A 119 -11.33 -0.51 -9.65
C LEU A 119 -11.68 -0.13 -11.10
N ALA A 120 -11.95 -1.13 -11.95
CA ALA A 120 -12.39 -0.91 -13.32
C ALA A 120 -13.75 -0.17 -13.43
N ARG A 121 -14.64 -0.33 -12.45
CA ARG A 121 -15.89 0.45 -12.35
C ARG A 121 -15.61 1.87 -11.85
N LEU A 122 -14.83 2.00 -10.78
CA LEU A 122 -14.53 3.29 -10.14
C LEU A 122 -13.78 4.25 -11.07
N ARG A 123 -12.83 3.76 -11.88
CA ARG A 123 -12.03 4.59 -12.81
C ARG A 123 -12.86 5.32 -13.87
N ARG A 124 -14.12 4.91 -14.09
CA ARG A 124 -15.05 5.58 -15.01
C ARG A 124 -15.50 6.94 -14.47
N ARG A 125 -15.49 7.12 -13.14
CA ARG A 125 -16.04 8.30 -12.45
C ARG A 125 -14.99 9.03 -11.61
N TYR A 126 -13.99 8.31 -11.09
CA TYR A 126 -13.00 8.84 -10.17
C TYR A 126 -11.57 8.72 -10.71
N ARG A 127 -10.68 9.57 -10.20
CA ARG A 127 -9.24 9.32 -10.27
C ARG A 127 -8.89 8.28 -9.21
N LEU A 128 -8.05 7.32 -9.54
CA LEU A 128 -7.63 6.27 -8.61
C LEU A 128 -6.12 6.36 -8.37
N ALA A 129 -5.72 6.33 -7.11
CA ALA A 129 -4.33 6.22 -6.71
C ALA A 129 -4.18 5.24 -5.53
N ALA A 130 -2.96 4.78 -5.26
CA ALA A 130 -2.67 3.96 -4.10
C ALA A 130 -1.54 4.54 -3.25
N LEU A 131 -1.61 4.41 -1.93
CA LEU A 131 -0.53 4.74 -0.98
C LEU A 131 -0.35 3.57 -0.03
N SER A 132 0.76 2.85 -0.16
CA SER A 132 1.07 1.65 0.61
C SER A 132 2.36 1.81 1.39
N ASN A 133 2.32 1.43 2.68
CA ASN A 133 3.54 1.15 3.41
C ASN A 133 4.08 -0.17 2.88
N SER A 134 5.18 -0.11 2.15
CA SER A 134 5.77 -1.26 1.47
C SER A 134 7.28 -1.07 1.37
N ASN A 135 7.99 -2.19 1.21
CA ASN A 135 9.43 -2.24 0.97
C ASN A 135 9.75 -2.66 -0.46
N ALA A 136 11.03 -2.66 -0.82
CA ALA A 136 11.51 -2.95 -2.17
C ALA A 136 11.12 -4.35 -2.69
N LEU A 137 11.07 -5.36 -1.81
CA LEU A 137 10.73 -6.74 -2.22
C LEU A 137 9.23 -6.88 -2.48
N HIS A 138 8.41 -6.48 -1.50
CA HIS A 138 6.95 -6.56 -1.61
C HIS A 138 6.43 -5.70 -2.75
N TRP A 139 7.03 -4.52 -2.95
CA TRP A 139 6.63 -3.62 -4.02
C TRP A 139 6.96 -4.18 -5.40
N ARG A 140 8.17 -4.72 -5.59
CA ARG A 140 8.55 -5.41 -6.83
C ARG A 140 7.53 -6.46 -7.21
N ARG A 141 7.17 -7.34 -6.27
CA ARG A 141 6.16 -8.39 -6.50
C ARG A 141 4.79 -7.79 -6.80
N THR A 142 4.34 -6.83 -6.01
CA THR A 142 3.03 -6.20 -6.15
C THR A 142 2.85 -5.50 -7.50
N CYS A 143 3.89 -4.84 -8.02
CA CYS A 143 3.84 -4.21 -9.34
C CYS A 143 4.07 -5.22 -10.48
N GLN A 144 5.17 -5.99 -10.42
CA GLN A 144 5.59 -6.80 -11.57
C GLN A 144 4.82 -8.12 -11.71
N VAL A 145 4.44 -8.73 -10.59
CA VAL A 145 3.73 -10.03 -10.60
C VAL A 145 2.22 -9.82 -10.57
N LEU A 146 1.75 -8.88 -9.74
CA LEU A 146 0.31 -8.65 -9.58
C LEU A 146 -0.25 -7.53 -10.48
N GLY A 147 0.61 -6.75 -11.14
CA GLY A 147 0.20 -5.70 -12.08
C GLY A 147 -0.54 -4.51 -11.44
N VAL A 148 -0.41 -4.32 -10.13
CA VAL A 148 -1.22 -3.36 -9.36
C VAL A 148 -0.99 -1.92 -9.81
N ASP A 149 0.24 -1.57 -10.19
CA ASP A 149 0.62 -0.26 -10.70
C ASP A 149 -0.17 0.15 -11.95
N SER A 150 -0.62 -0.81 -12.75
CA SER A 150 -1.41 -0.56 -13.96
C SER A 150 -2.88 -0.21 -13.67
N LEU A 151 -3.36 -0.44 -12.45
CA LEU A 151 -4.75 -0.20 -12.04
C LEU A 151 -5.00 1.25 -11.60
N PHE A 152 -3.94 2.03 -11.42
CA PHE A 152 -3.99 3.37 -10.84
C PHE A 152 -3.42 4.41 -11.80
N GLU A 153 -3.85 5.67 -11.63
CA GLU A 153 -3.14 6.83 -12.19
C GLU A 153 -1.70 6.85 -11.66
N ARG A 154 -1.54 6.56 -10.37
CA ARG A 154 -0.26 6.35 -9.70
C ARG A 154 -0.41 5.52 -8.44
N ALA A 155 0.53 4.62 -8.21
CA ALA A 155 0.69 3.90 -6.97
C ALA A 155 1.97 4.39 -6.29
N PHE A 156 1.89 4.66 -4.98
CA PHE A 156 2.97 5.20 -4.17
C PHE A 156 3.37 4.18 -3.11
N ALA A 157 4.66 3.87 -3.02
CA ALA A 157 5.22 3.04 -1.97
C ALA A 157 6.09 3.88 -1.02
N SER A 158 5.96 3.63 0.28
CA SER A 158 6.68 4.37 1.32
C SER A 158 8.22 4.35 1.13
N HIS A 159 8.79 3.23 0.67
CA HIS A 159 10.24 3.13 0.51
C HIS A 159 10.78 3.97 -0.65
N GLU A 160 9.96 4.26 -1.66
CA GLU A 160 10.30 5.18 -2.73
C GLU A 160 10.12 6.65 -2.30
N LEU A 161 9.18 6.90 -1.38
CA LEU A 161 8.89 8.22 -0.83
C LEU A 161 9.85 8.63 0.30
N GLY A 162 10.50 7.67 0.96
CA GLY A 162 11.30 7.92 2.17
C GLY A 162 10.47 8.14 3.43
N VAL A 163 9.15 8.03 3.35
CA VAL A 163 8.22 8.26 4.46
C VAL A 163 7.00 7.35 4.33
N ARG A 164 6.42 6.97 5.47
CA ARG A 164 5.33 6.00 5.56
C ARG A 164 4.14 6.55 6.34
N LYS A 165 2.94 6.01 6.10
CA LYS A 165 1.76 6.24 6.95
C LYS A 165 2.04 5.72 8.38
N PRO A 166 1.54 6.37 9.44
CA PRO A 166 0.61 7.49 9.46
C PRO A 166 1.27 8.88 9.46
N ALA A 167 2.53 9.01 9.02
CA ALA A 167 3.19 10.32 8.99
C ALA A 167 2.44 11.28 8.05
N ARG A 168 2.19 12.50 8.52
CA ARG A 168 1.48 13.57 7.80
C ARG A 168 2.07 13.80 6.41
N GLU A 169 3.39 13.80 6.32
CA GLU A 169 4.18 14.05 5.13
C GLU A 169 3.88 13.06 4.00
N ALA A 170 3.56 11.80 4.33
CA ALA A 170 3.23 10.77 3.35
C ALA A 170 1.97 11.15 2.54
N TYR A 171 0.95 11.68 3.22
CA TYR A 171 -0.29 12.14 2.58
C TYR A 171 -0.09 13.43 1.80
N GLU A 172 0.63 14.40 2.36
CA GLU A 172 0.90 15.69 1.70
C GLU A 172 1.73 15.53 0.42
N LEU A 173 2.69 14.59 0.42
CA LEU A 173 3.45 14.20 -0.78
C LEU A 173 2.53 13.70 -1.90
N VAL A 174 1.61 12.78 -1.57
CA VAL A 174 0.66 12.21 -2.54
C VAL A 174 -0.27 13.29 -3.10
N LEU A 175 -0.86 14.11 -2.24
CA LEU A 175 -1.75 15.20 -2.65
C LEU A 175 -1.04 16.19 -3.57
N ARG A 176 0.19 16.59 -3.22
CA ARG A 176 1.01 17.50 -4.02
C ARG A 176 1.34 16.90 -5.39
N GLU A 177 1.81 15.66 -5.42
CA GLU A 177 2.24 14.99 -6.65
C GLU A 177 1.07 14.77 -7.62
N LEU A 178 -0.12 14.49 -7.08
CA LEU A 178 -1.34 14.33 -7.88
C LEU A 178 -2.09 15.64 -8.15
N SER A 179 -1.61 16.77 -7.63
CA SER A 179 -2.33 18.05 -7.64
C SER A 179 -3.78 17.89 -7.16
N ALA A 180 -3.99 17.10 -6.11
CA ALA A 180 -5.31 16.75 -5.60
C ALA A 180 -5.65 17.57 -4.34
N PRO A 181 -6.82 18.22 -4.26
CA PRO A 181 -7.27 18.86 -3.02
C PRO A 181 -7.61 17.80 -1.96
N ALA A 182 -7.15 18.00 -0.71
CA ALA A 182 -7.45 17.09 0.41
C ALA A 182 -8.95 16.85 0.59
N GLY A 183 -9.75 17.94 0.62
CA GLY A 183 -11.21 17.85 0.77
C GLY A 183 -11.96 17.15 -0.37
N ARG A 184 -11.28 16.88 -1.50
CA ARG A 184 -11.80 16.11 -2.64
C ARG A 184 -11.14 14.74 -2.79
N THR A 185 -10.38 14.32 -1.78
CA THR A 185 -9.71 13.04 -1.71
C THR A 185 -10.37 12.16 -0.66
N THR A 186 -10.66 10.92 -1.02
CA THR A 186 -11.21 9.91 -0.11
C THR A 186 -10.24 8.76 0.02
N PHE A 187 -9.81 8.46 1.24
CA PHE A 187 -8.82 7.44 1.55
C PHE A 187 -9.47 6.20 2.20
N PHE A 188 -9.01 5.01 1.81
CA PHE A 188 -9.47 3.72 2.32
C PHE A 188 -8.28 2.89 2.80
N ASP A 189 -8.27 2.51 4.08
CA ASP A 189 -7.16 1.81 4.74
C ASP A 189 -7.72 0.87 5.82
N ASP A 190 -7.02 -0.20 6.16
CA ASP A 190 -7.47 -1.16 7.18
C ASP A 190 -7.00 -0.81 8.61
N VAL A 191 -6.01 0.08 8.72
CA VAL A 191 -5.39 0.56 9.96
C VAL A 191 -6.01 1.90 10.37
N GLU A 192 -6.59 1.98 11.59
CA GLU A 192 -7.32 3.18 12.05
C GLU A 192 -6.38 4.38 12.20
N GLU A 193 -5.15 4.16 12.66
CA GLU A 193 -4.14 5.21 12.82
C GLU A 193 -3.83 5.91 11.49
N ASN A 194 -3.81 5.16 10.38
CA ASN A 194 -3.63 5.71 9.04
C ASN A 194 -4.85 6.53 8.59
N VAL A 195 -6.05 6.09 8.97
CA VAL A 195 -7.31 6.77 8.65
C VAL A 195 -7.40 8.09 9.43
N GLU A 196 -7.06 8.09 10.71
CA GLU A 196 -7.06 9.29 11.55
C GLU A 196 -6.05 10.33 11.06
N ALA A 197 -4.84 9.91 10.68
CA ALA A 197 -3.84 10.82 10.11
C ALA A 197 -4.29 11.41 8.77
N ALA A 198 -4.94 10.62 7.90
CA ALA A 198 -5.51 11.12 6.66
C ALA A 198 -6.62 12.16 6.90
N ARG A 199 -7.48 11.95 7.91
CA ARG A 199 -8.48 12.95 8.33
C ARG A 199 -7.82 14.22 8.83
N ALA A 200 -6.73 14.11 9.60
CA ALA A 200 -6.00 15.26 10.14
C ALA A 200 -5.38 16.17 9.06
N VAL A 201 -5.10 15.64 7.86
CA VAL A 201 -4.65 16.44 6.70
C VAL A 201 -5.81 16.95 5.83
N GLY A 202 -7.06 16.73 6.23
CA GLY A 202 -8.26 17.23 5.56
C GLY A 202 -8.85 16.32 4.49
N MET A 203 -8.44 15.04 4.43
CA MET A 203 -9.09 14.04 3.57
C MET A 203 -10.39 13.52 4.22
N ARG A 204 -11.30 13.00 3.38
CA ARG A 204 -12.26 12.00 3.86
C ARG A 204 -11.52 10.68 3.99
N ALA A 205 -11.68 9.94 5.08
CA ALA A 205 -11.04 8.64 5.21
C ALA A 205 -11.89 7.64 5.99
N TYR A 206 -11.83 6.38 5.57
CA TYR A 206 -12.66 5.30 6.09
C TYR A 206 -11.84 4.04 6.30
N ARG A 207 -12.06 3.40 7.45
CA ARG A 207 -11.47 2.12 7.74
C ARG A 207 -12.24 1.01 7.03
N VAL A 208 -11.55 0.21 6.22
CA VAL A 208 -12.13 -0.92 5.49
C VAL A 208 -11.15 -2.09 5.43
N ARG A 209 -11.65 -3.32 5.59
CA ARG A 209 -10.88 -4.55 5.43
C ARG A 209 -11.38 -5.35 4.24
N GLY A 210 -10.55 -5.43 3.23
CA GLY A 210 -10.81 -6.14 2.00
C GLY A 210 -11.89 -5.50 1.11
N VAL A 211 -12.14 -6.17 -0.01
CA VAL A 211 -13.00 -5.67 -1.09
C VAL A 211 -14.47 -5.56 -0.66
N ASP A 212 -14.96 -6.48 0.19
CA ASP A 212 -16.37 -6.47 0.62
C ASP A 212 -16.70 -5.25 1.49
N GLU A 213 -15.88 -4.95 2.49
CA GLU A 213 -16.04 -3.74 3.31
C GLU A 213 -15.87 -2.47 2.48
N LEU A 214 -14.88 -2.45 1.58
CA LEU A 214 -14.68 -1.33 0.65
C LEU A 214 -15.93 -1.09 -0.21
N GLN A 215 -16.51 -2.13 -0.81
CA GLN A 215 -17.73 -2.00 -1.61
C GLN A 215 -18.93 -1.51 -0.80
N ARG A 216 -19.10 -1.99 0.45
CA ARG A 216 -20.17 -1.48 1.33
C ARG A 216 -19.99 0.00 1.63
N CYS A 217 -18.79 0.39 2.05
CA CYS A 217 -18.45 1.78 2.33
C CYS A 217 -18.70 2.69 1.11
N LEU A 218 -18.23 2.27 -0.08
CA LEU A 218 -18.45 3.02 -1.32
C LEU A 218 -19.95 3.20 -1.66
N ARG A 219 -20.80 2.19 -1.39
CA ARG A 219 -22.25 2.31 -1.60
C ARG A 219 -22.89 3.29 -0.61
N GLU A 220 -22.52 3.22 0.67
CA GLU A 220 -23.01 4.13 1.71
C GLU A 220 -22.64 5.59 1.40
N LEU A 221 -21.48 5.81 0.79
CA LEU A 221 -21.03 7.13 0.32
C LEU A 221 -21.65 7.57 -1.00
N GLY A 222 -22.50 6.74 -1.64
CA GLY A 222 -23.06 7.00 -2.96
C GLY A 222 -22.02 7.02 -4.08
N MET A 223 -20.84 6.42 -3.85
CA MET A 223 -19.72 6.35 -4.79
C MET A 223 -19.72 5.08 -5.65
N LEU A 224 -20.55 4.09 -5.30
CA LEU A 224 -20.75 2.88 -6.07
C LEU A 224 -22.25 2.62 -6.22
N ASP A 225 -22.70 2.47 -7.46
CA ASP A 225 -24.10 2.16 -7.76
C ASP A 225 -24.47 0.77 -7.20
N ALA A 226 -25.72 0.60 -6.74
CA ALA A 226 -26.21 -0.63 -6.13
C ALA A 226 -26.22 -1.84 -7.10
N SER A 227 -26.14 -1.60 -8.41
CA SER A 227 -26.28 -2.62 -9.45
C SER A 227 -24.92 -3.22 -9.86
N GLY A 228 -24.83 -4.55 -9.86
CA GLY A 228 -23.68 -5.30 -10.37
C GLY A 228 -23.56 -6.66 -9.71
N ALA A 229 -24.62 -7.46 -9.83
CA ALA A 229 -24.59 -8.92 -9.80
C ALA A 229 -24.85 -9.40 -11.22
#